data_AF-T1AMM1-F1
#
_entry.id   AF-T1AMM1-F1
#
_cell.length_a   1.000
_cell.length_b   1.000
_cell.length_c   1.000
_cell.angle_alpha   90.00
_cell.angle_beta   90.00
_cell.angle_gamma   90.00
#
_symmetry.space_group_name_H-M   'P 1'
#
loop_
_entity.id
_entity.type
_entity.pdbx_description
1 polymer ?
#
loop_
_entity_poly.entity_id
_entity_poly.type
_entity_poly.pdbx_seq_one_letter_code
_entity_poly.pdbx_strand_id
1 'polypeptide(L)'
;MVVDTFEVISNISKRNEITSTLADLFAKSDSDLKSLVYLVQGKLAPDYEGVESGLSDKSIIKVFASISGKPEHIITGIFHKTGDLGTVAEDIMTEKLQKSLVSKQLTVGELHEKLLVIAKSSGSGSNKNRAGILVNILLDASPRE
;
A
#
# COMPACT_ATOMS: atom_id res chain seq x y z
N MET A 1 -0.42 -5.39 -13.57
CA MET A 1 0.99 -5.31 -14.03
C MET A 1 1.95 -5.23 -12.85
N VAL A 2 1.92 -4.17 -12.03
CA VAL A 2 2.85 -4.03 -10.90
C VAL A 2 2.62 -5.12 -9.86
N VAL A 3 1.37 -5.28 -9.37
CA VAL A 3 1.00 -6.34 -8.42
C VAL A 3 1.40 -7.73 -8.89
N ASP A 4 1.05 -8.08 -10.13
CA ASP A 4 1.38 -9.39 -10.71
C ASP A 4 2.90 -9.62 -10.74
N THR A 5 3.68 -8.56 -11.00
CA THR A 5 5.15 -8.65 -11.00
C THR A 5 5.70 -8.89 -9.60
N PHE A 6 5.15 -8.23 -8.58
CA PHE A 6 5.56 -8.41 -7.19
C PHE A 6 5.24 -9.82 -6.68
N GLU A 7 4.10 -10.39 -7.09
CA GLU A 7 3.75 -11.78 -6.78
C GLU A 7 4.67 -12.79 -7.47
N VAL A 8 5.08 -12.52 -8.71
CA VAL A 8 6.10 -13.35 -9.38
C VAL A 8 7.42 -13.27 -8.61
N ILE A 9 7.86 -12.07 -8.21
CA ILE A 9 9.10 -11.85 -7.48
C ILE A 9 9.09 -12.55 -6.11
N SER A 10 7.96 -12.55 -5.39
CA SER A 10 7.86 -13.21 -4.07
C SER A 10 8.05 -14.73 -4.14
N ASN A 11 7.78 -15.33 -5.30
CA ASN A 11 7.94 -16.77 -5.54
C ASN A 11 9.34 -17.15 -6.09
N ILE A 12 10.19 -16.17 -6.42
CA ILE A 12 11.53 -16.40 -6.98
C ILE A 12 12.58 -16.28 -5.88
N SER A 13 13.44 -17.29 -5.74
CA SER A 13 14.58 -17.26 -4.80
C SER A 13 15.91 -16.82 -5.45
N LYS A 14 16.00 -16.85 -6.78
CA LYS A 14 17.21 -16.53 -7.53
C LYS A 14 17.31 -15.05 -7.83
N ARG A 15 18.34 -14.40 -7.28
CA ARG A 15 18.60 -12.96 -7.47
C ARG A 15 18.60 -12.51 -8.94
N ASN A 16 19.21 -13.28 -9.85
CA ASN A 16 19.30 -12.90 -11.27
C ASN A 16 17.92 -12.85 -11.95
N GLU A 17 17.03 -13.78 -11.61
CA GLU A 17 15.67 -13.82 -12.14
C GLU A 17 14.84 -12.64 -11.59
N ILE A 18 15.01 -12.30 -10.31
CA ILE A 18 14.42 -11.08 -9.72
C ILE A 18 14.89 -9.83 -10.47
N THR A 19 16.20 -9.69 -10.71
CA THR A 19 16.77 -8.55 -11.44
C THR A 19 16.20 -8.43 -12.85
N SER A 20 16.11 -9.55 -13.59
CA SER A 20 15.54 -9.55 -14.95
C SER A 20 14.07 -9.12 -14.94
N THR A 21 13.30 -9.66 -13.99
CA THR A 21 11.87 -9.35 -13.86
C THR A 21 11.63 -7.87 -13.54
N LEU A 22 12.43 -7.30 -12.64
CA LEU A 22 12.38 -5.87 -12.32
C LEU A 22 12.80 -5.00 -13.50
N ALA A 23 13.83 -5.40 -14.26
CA ALA A 23 14.27 -4.68 -15.45
C ALA A 23 13.15 -4.60 -16.50
N ASP A 24 12.43 -5.70 -16.74
CA ASP A 24 11.29 -5.75 -17.66
C ASP A 24 10.14 -4.86 -17.19
N LEU A 25 9.90 -4.79 -15.87
CA LEU A 25 8.89 -3.90 -15.30
C LEU A 25 9.26 -2.43 -15.53
N PHE A 26 10.51 -2.05 -15.25
CA PHE A 26 10.99 -0.68 -15.42
C PHE A 26 10.96 -0.24 -16.89
N ALA A 27 11.31 -1.12 -17.83
CA ALA A 27 11.25 -0.83 -19.26
C ALA A 27 9.84 -0.52 -19.77
N LYS A 28 8.79 -0.97 -19.07
CA LYS A 28 7.38 -0.75 -19.45
C LYS A 28 6.72 0.45 -18.75
N SER A 29 7.41 1.07 -17.79
CA SER A 29 6.80 2.02 -16.85
C SER A 29 6.99 3.50 -17.20
N ASP A 30 7.62 3.81 -18.34
CA ASP A 30 7.85 5.16 -18.92
C ASP A 30 7.70 6.35 -17.95
N SER A 31 6.50 6.92 -17.82
CA SER A 31 6.22 8.12 -17.00
C SER A 31 6.23 7.89 -15.49
N ASP A 32 5.92 6.68 -15.04
CA ASP A 32 5.82 6.30 -13.61
C ASP A 32 7.12 5.70 -13.08
N LEU A 33 8.16 5.57 -13.92
CA LEU A 33 9.42 4.90 -13.57
C LEU A 33 10.03 5.42 -12.26
N LYS A 34 10.08 6.75 -12.07
CA LYS A 34 10.66 7.34 -10.86
C LYS A 34 9.90 6.89 -9.60
N SER A 35 8.59 7.01 -9.61
CA SER A 35 7.71 6.64 -8.50
C SER A 35 7.80 5.15 -8.21
N LEU A 36 7.81 4.33 -9.26
CA LEU A 36 7.92 2.88 -9.16
C LEU A 36 9.25 2.44 -8.53
N VAL A 37 10.37 3.06 -8.92
CA VAL A 37 11.70 2.74 -8.36
C VAL A 37 11.75 2.99 -6.85
N TYR A 38 11.10 4.04 -6.35
CA TYR A 38 11.00 4.29 -4.91
C TYR A 38 10.11 3.26 -4.22
N LEU A 39 8.95 2.95 -4.79
CA LEU A 39 8.01 2.00 -4.20
C LEU A 39 8.58 0.58 -4.12
N VAL A 40 9.31 0.12 -5.15
CA VAL A 40 10.01 -1.20 -5.13
C VAL A 40 11.03 -1.28 -3.98
N GLN A 41 11.65 -0.15 -3.62
CA GLN A 41 12.59 -0.08 -2.50
C GLN A 41 11.90 0.09 -1.13
N GLY A 42 10.57 0.22 -1.09
CA GLY A 42 9.83 0.56 0.12
C GLY A 42 10.05 2.00 0.58
N LYS A 43 10.45 2.90 -0.32
CA LYS A 43 10.74 4.31 -0.02
C LYS A 43 9.75 5.23 -0.72
N LEU A 44 9.64 6.46 -0.23
CA LEU A 44 8.81 7.51 -0.84
C LEU A 44 9.65 8.66 -1.41
N ALA A 45 10.85 8.87 -0.89
CA ALA A 45 11.78 9.92 -1.30
C ALA A 45 13.24 9.46 -1.06
N PRO A 46 14.25 10.22 -1.53
CA PRO A 46 15.64 10.00 -1.18
C PRO A 46 15.91 10.07 0.33
N ASP A 47 16.88 9.29 0.81
CA ASP A 47 17.20 9.19 2.24
C ASP A 47 17.61 10.54 2.86
N TYR A 48 18.21 11.43 2.08
CA TYR A 48 18.65 12.75 2.54
C TYR A 48 17.48 13.73 2.81
N GLU A 49 16.27 13.45 2.32
CA GLU A 49 15.09 14.27 2.60
C GLU A 49 14.43 13.92 3.93
N GLY A 50 14.79 12.79 4.56
CA GLY A 50 14.23 12.37 5.86
C GLY A 50 12.72 12.15 5.85
N VAL A 51 12.14 11.80 4.69
CA VAL A 51 10.70 11.57 4.54
C VAL A 51 10.34 10.18 5.05
N GLU A 52 9.67 10.11 6.20
CA GLU A 52 9.09 8.89 6.74
C GLU A 52 7.57 8.89 6.58
N SER A 53 6.96 7.72 6.36
CA SER A 53 5.51 7.60 6.19
C SER A 53 4.72 8.07 7.42
N GLY A 54 5.32 8.01 8.61
CA GLY A 54 4.67 8.36 9.88
C GLY A 54 3.46 7.46 10.20
N LEU A 55 3.36 6.30 9.56
CA LEU A 55 2.32 5.30 9.79
C LEU A 55 2.83 4.26 10.78
N SER A 56 2.02 3.98 11.81
CA SER A 56 2.26 2.87 12.74
C SER A 56 1.27 1.74 12.47
N ASP A 57 1.62 0.52 12.82
CA ASP A 57 0.71 -0.65 12.71
C ASP A 57 -0.63 -0.38 13.38
N LYS A 58 -0.61 0.27 14.55
CA LYS A 58 -1.82 0.68 15.27
C LYS A 58 -2.66 1.68 14.48
N SER A 59 -2.05 2.61 13.77
CA SER A 59 -2.77 3.54 12.88
C SER A 59 -3.39 2.83 11.69
N ILE A 60 -2.70 1.82 11.13
CA ILE A 60 -3.20 1.01 10.01
C ILE A 60 -4.37 0.14 10.46
N ILE A 61 -4.27 -0.52 11.62
CA ILE A 61 -5.35 -1.32 12.22
C ILE A 61 -6.61 -0.48 12.44
N LYS A 62 -6.48 0.79 12.84
CA LYS A 62 -7.61 1.71 12.97
C LYS A 62 -8.29 2.00 11.63
N VAL A 63 -7.50 2.17 10.58
CA VAL A 63 -8.00 2.36 9.22
C VAL A 63 -8.76 1.11 8.75
N PHE A 64 -8.19 -0.07 8.96
CA PHE A 64 -8.83 -1.36 8.68
C PHE A 64 -10.15 -1.56 9.44
N ALA A 65 -10.20 -1.22 10.72
CA ALA A 65 -11.43 -1.23 11.51
C ALA A 65 -12.48 -0.28 10.93
N SER A 66 -12.07 0.93 10.52
CA SER A 66 -12.96 1.92 9.90
C SER A 66 -13.49 1.46 8.53
N ILE A 67 -12.69 0.74 7.74
CA ILE A 67 -13.07 0.27 6.40
C ILE A 67 -13.97 -0.96 6.46
N SER A 68 -13.64 -1.90 7.35
CA SER A 68 -14.36 -3.17 7.55
C SER A 68 -15.64 -3.03 8.37
N GLY A 69 -15.74 -1.97 9.19
CA GLY A 69 -16.80 -1.83 10.19
C GLY A 69 -16.65 -2.80 11.37
N LYS A 70 -15.55 -3.58 11.43
CA LYS A 70 -15.25 -4.48 12.54
C LYS A 70 -14.51 -3.71 13.65
N PRO A 71 -14.69 -4.07 14.93
CA PRO A 71 -13.98 -3.42 16.02
C PRO A 71 -12.48 -3.74 15.98
N GLU A 72 -11.63 -2.80 16.43
CA GLU A 72 -10.16 -2.87 16.35
C GLU A 72 -9.59 -4.19 16.90
N HIS A 73 -10.12 -4.70 18.02
CA HIS A 73 -9.62 -5.93 18.65
C HIS A 73 -9.75 -7.18 17.75
N ILE A 74 -10.75 -7.21 16.87
CA ILE A 74 -10.92 -8.31 15.91
C ILE A 74 -9.82 -8.23 14.86
N ILE A 75 -9.58 -7.04 14.31
CA ILE A 75 -8.52 -6.81 13.32
C ILE A 75 -7.14 -7.11 13.91
N THR A 76 -6.87 -6.65 15.13
CA THR A 76 -5.64 -6.98 15.87
C THR A 76 -5.51 -8.49 16.07
N GLY A 77 -6.61 -9.20 16.36
CA GLY A 77 -6.61 -10.65 16.48
C GLY A 77 -6.28 -11.38 15.17
N ILE A 78 -6.71 -10.85 14.02
CA ILE A 78 -6.34 -11.38 12.70
C ILE A 78 -4.85 -11.11 12.44
N PHE A 79 -4.39 -9.88 12.69
CA PHE A 79 -2.98 -9.50 12.53
C PHE A 79 -2.05 -10.36 13.39
N HIS A 80 -2.43 -10.69 14.63
CA HIS A 80 -1.64 -11.60 15.47
C HIS A 80 -1.57 -13.03 14.95
N LYS A 81 -2.55 -13.47 14.15
CA LYS A 81 -2.56 -14.80 13.54
C LYS A 81 -1.78 -14.84 12.23
N THR A 82 -1.94 -13.84 11.37
CA THR A 82 -1.28 -13.77 10.06
C THR A 82 0.16 -13.27 10.16
N GLY A 83 0.44 -12.37 11.12
CA GLY A 83 1.72 -11.69 11.26
C GLY A 83 2.01 -10.67 10.15
N ASP A 84 1.05 -10.44 9.25
CA ASP A 84 1.20 -9.60 8.07
C ASP A 84 -0.03 -8.71 7.88
N LEU A 85 0.20 -7.40 7.77
CA LEU A 85 -0.84 -6.40 7.53
C LEU A 85 -1.35 -6.45 6.09
N GLY A 86 -0.55 -6.92 5.12
CA GLY A 86 -0.97 -7.08 3.73
C GLY A 86 -2.10 -8.10 3.61
N THR A 87 -1.89 -9.29 4.18
CA THR A 87 -2.90 -10.35 4.25
C THR A 87 -4.19 -9.88 4.96
N VAL A 88 -4.06 -9.12 6.05
CA VAL A 88 -5.21 -8.54 6.77
C VAL A 88 -5.97 -7.55 5.88
N ALA A 89 -5.26 -6.74 5.09
CA ALA A 89 -5.86 -5.81 4.15
C ALA A 89 -6.64 -6.57 3.07
N GLU A 90 -6.03 -7.57 2.44
CA GLU A 90 -6.65 -8.39 1.40
C GLU A 90 -7.94 -9.06 1.89
N ASP A 91 -7.93 -9.65 3.08
CA ASP A 91 -9.11 -10.27 3.71
C ASP A 91 -10.25 -9.25 3.90
N ILE A 92 -9.93 -8.09 4.45
CA ILE A 92 -10.91 -7.01 4.71
C ILE A 92 -11.52 -6.48 3.40
N MET A 93 -10.69 -6.35 2.37
CA MET A 93 -11.05 -5.74 1.10
C MET A 93 -11.88 -6.70 0.24
N THR A 94 -11.56 -7.99 0.31
CA THR A 94 -12.34 -9.07 -0.32
C THR A 94 -13.76 -9.13 0.21
N GLU A 95 -13.95 -9.02 1.53
CA GLU A 95 -15.29 -8.96 2.14
C GLU A 95 -16.09 -7.71 1.72
N LYS A 96 -15.41 -6.58 1.47
CA LYS A 96 -16.05 -5.30 1.15
C LYS A 96 -16.42 -5.15 -0.33
N LEU A 97 -15.66 -5.71 -1.25
CA LEU A 97 -15.92 -5.60 -2.70
C LEU A 97 -17.26 -6.22 -3.13
N GLN A 98 -17.86 -7.08 -2.30
CA GLN A 98 -19.25 -7.49 -2.49
C GLN A 98 -20.25 -6.30 -2.45
N LYS A 99 -19.83 -5.08 -2.05
CA LYS A 99 -20.70 -3.91 -1.83
C LYS A 99 -20.36 -2.65 -2.65
N SER A 100 -19.24 -2.58 -3.39
CA SER A 100 -18.87 -1.36 -4.15
C SER A 100 -18.50 -1.70 -5.60
N LEU A 101 -19.36 -1.33 -6.55
CA LEU A 101 -19.27 -1.64 -7.98
C LEU A 101 -18.43 -0.64 -8.80
N VAL A 102 -17.78 0.32 -8.17
CA VAL A 102 -16.98 1.36 -8.86
C VAL A 102 -15.61 1.45 -8.21
N SER A 103 -14.62 0.75 -8.78
CA SER A 103 -13.20 0.99 -8.50
C SER A 103 -12.65 1.85 -9.63
N LYS A 104 -12.09 3.01 -9.29
CA LYS A 104 -11.25 3.79 -10.21
C LYS A 104 -9.88 3.12 -10.18
N GLN A 105 -9.33 2.83 -11.36
CA GLN A 105 -7.99 2.24 -11.46
C GLN A 105 -6.94 3.20 -10.88
N LEU A 106 -6.29 2.79 -9.80
CA LEU A 106 -5.26 3.58 -9.12
C LEU A 106 -3.94 3.46 -9.89
N THR A 107 -3.38 4.60 -10.32
CA THR A 107 -2.08 4.61 -11.00
C THR A 107 -0.91 4.66 -10.01
N VAL A 108 0.27 4.23 -10.44
CA VAL A 108 1.49 4.24 -9.60
C VAL A 108 1.86 5.68 -9.20
N GLY A 109 1.74 6.63 -10.14
CA GLY A 109 1.91 8.04 -9.87
C GLY A 109 0.96 8.56 -8.80
N GLU A 110 -0.35 8.32 -8.93
CA GLU A 110 -1.35 8.76 -7.95
C GLU A 110 -1.12 8.13 -6.56
N LEU A 111 -0.76 6.84 -6.51
CA LEU A 111 -0.43 6.17 -5.25
C LEU A 111 0.78 6.82 -4.58
N HIS A 112 1.86 7.04 -5.33
CA HIS A 112 3.09 7.64 -4.83
C HIS A 112 2.84 9.06 -4.31
N GLU A 113 2.09 9.88 -5.04
CA GLU A 113 1.70 11.23 -4.60
C GLU A 113 0.88 11.20 -3.31
N LYS A 114 -0.16 10.36 -3.22
CA LYS A 114 -0.98 10.23 -2.02
C LYS A 114 -0.16 9.79 -0.81
N LEU A 115 0.77 8.83 -0.98
CA LEU A 115 1.67 8.38 0.08
C LEU A 115 2.66 9.49 0.49
N LEU A 116 3.15 10.29 -0.46
CA LEU A 116 4.03 11.41 -0.16
C LEU A 116 3.30 12.50 0.65
N VAL A 117 2.03 12.75 0.36
CA VAL A 117 1.19 13.67 1.17
C VAL A 117 1.01 13.15 2.59
N ILE A 118 0.81 11.83 2.77
CA ILE A 118 0.74 11.20 4.09
C ILE A 118 2.05 11.44 4.87
N ALA A 119 3.19 11.18 4.22
CA ALA A 119 4.52 11.31 4.81
C ALA A 119 4.85 12.76 5.20
N LYS A 120 4.49 13.73 4.35
CA LYS A 120 4.75 15.16 4.57
C LYS A 120 3.74 15.85 5.49
N SER A 121 2.58 15.24 5.72
CA SER A 121 1.61 15.76 6.69
C SER A 121 2.28 15.85 8.06
N SER A 122 2.06 16.91 8.82
CA SER A 122 2.63 17.08 10.17
C SER A 122 1.75 18.00 11.02
N GLY A 123 2.01 18.06 12.34
CA GLY A 123 1.24 18.89 13.27
C GLY A 123 -0.05 18.26 13.81
N SER A 124 -0.80 19.05 14.57
CA SER A 124 -2.05 18.62 15.22
C SER A 124 -3.10 18.21 14.19
N GLY A 125 -3.68 17.02 14.37
CA GLY A 125 -4.69 16.46 13.44
C GLY A 125 -4.11 15.72 12.23
N SER A 126 -2.78 15.74 12.03
CA SER A 126 -2.12 15.01 10.94
C SER A 126 -2.46 13.52 10.92
N ASN A 127 -2.56 12.87 12.09
CA ASN A 127 -2.93 11.46 12.20
C ASN A 127 -4.33 11.15 11.62
N LYS A 128 -5.30 12.06 11.81
CA LYS A 128 -6.65 11.90 11.27
C LYS A 128 -6.65 12.09 9.75
N ASN A 129 -5.90 13.06 9.24
CA ASN A 129 -5.75 13.29 7.81
C ASN A 129 -5.07 12.11 7.11
N ARG A 130 -3.96 11.61 7.67
CA ARG A 130 -3.26 10.42 7.16
C ARG A 130 -4.18 9.21 7.07
N ALA A 131 -4.95 8.96 8.13
CA ALA A 131 -5.94 7.88 8.14
C ALA A 131 -7.00 8.06 7.05
N GLY A 132 -7.52 9.27 6.85
CA GLY A 132 -8.50 9.56 5.79
C GLY A 132 -7.94 9.34 4.38
N ILE A 133 -6.70 9.76 4.12
CA ILE A 133 -6.05 9.51 2.81
C ILE A 133 -5.84 8.02 2.60
N LEU A 134 -5.38 7.29 3.63
CA LEU A 134 -5.18 5.85 3.54
C LEU A 134 -6.50 5.09 3.29
N VAL A 135 -7.60 5.53 3.89
CA VAL A 135 -8.95 5.00 3.59
C VAL A 135 -9.29 5.21 2.12
N ASN A 136 -9.02 6.39 1.55
CA ASN A 136 -9.30 6.66 0.14
C ASN A 136 -8.43 5.80 -0.80
N ILE A 137 -7.15 5.61 -0.48
CA ILE A 137 -6.28 4.71 -1.25
C ILE A 137 -6.88 3.30 -1.27
N LEU A 138 -7.24 2.78 -0.09
CA LEU A 138 -7.81 1.44 0.03
C LEU A 138 -9.20 1.32 -0.60
N LEU A 139 -10.00 2.39 -0.67
CA LEU A 139 -11.28 2.34 -1.38
C LEU A 139 -11.13 2.26 -2.91
N ASP A 140 -10.06 2.85 -3.44
CA ASP A 140 -9.77 2.84 -4.87
C ASP A 140 -9.09 1.52 -5.30
N ALA A 141 -8.37 0.85 -4.38
CA ALA A 141 -7.58 -0.35 -4.62
C ALA A 141 -8.41 -1.65 -4.69
N SER A 142 -7.92 -2.62 -5.47
CA SER A 142 -8.37 -4.01 -5.41
C SER A 142 -7.71 -4.78 -4.24
N PRO A 143 -8.17 -5.98 -3.85
CA PRO A 143 -7.66 -6.66 -2.64
C PRO A 143 -6.18 -7.06 -2.74
N ARG A 144 -5.70 -7.26 -3.97
CA ARG A 144 -4.31 -7.62 -4.25
C ARG A 144 -3.38 -6.40 -4.33
N GLU A 145 -3.93 -5.18 -4.33
CA GLU A 145 -3.21 -3.89 -4.40
C GLU A 145 -3.06 -3.24 -3.01
#